data_AF-A0A210Q814-F1
#
_entry.id   AF-A0A210Q814-F1
#
_cell.length_a   1.000
_cell.length_b   1.000
_cell.length_c   1.000
_cell.angle_alpha   90.00
_cell.angle_beta   90.00
_cell.angle_gamma   90.00
#
_symmetry.space_group_name_H-M   'P 1'
#
loop_
_entity.id
_entity.type
_entity.pdbx_description
1 polymer ?
#
loop_
_entity_poly.entity_id
_entity_poly.type
_entity_poly.pdbx_seq_one_letter_code
_entity_poly.pdbx_strand_id
1 'polypeptide(L)'
;MFSNTTTVSYNDTTLNPSTNDVIAPLWGYISAAVAVIFLGNIVVPVKRFETGDGIYFQLMFCHGALLVGTIIQQFRSEATFYPIVMLGGVVWITANLFLVPIVKAVGMAQGMCVWGICNMLSGWATGRFGLFGIQKEVPDSIPLNYSGVLFCILSAVIFSFLKPDIRKVKEPGETTPSSPSAGQYNTFDPINTLTSARIPTEECMLLSPANKRTEEGLIFVDKLPPTKKKILGITMSVISGALYGQTYTPSLYVQQTYNHSSQFGMDYAFATMCGLFLGNTFYFCVYCVVMGNIPRIYPRASLPGILTGLMWGTASSLWFLVNDTLSESVSFPIMTTVPIVINAIVGVVFFREIKGRRNLCLLLLGIAVTGAGAVMCALSKHPCSEYWMPLFRYHDPVLHDLVLHDPVLHDLVLHDPVLHDIVLHDPVLHDFVLHDPVLHDLVLHDPVLHDLVLHDPVLHDFVLHDPVIHVIVLHDPVLHDLALYHEP
;
A
#
# COMPACT_ATOMS: atom_id res chain seq x y z
N MET A 1 41.30 32.70 -20.85
CA MET A 1 41.25 34.07 -20.28
C MET A 1 39.81 34.53 -20.41
N PHE A 2 39.11 34.67 -19.27
CA PHE A 2 37.85 35.40 -18.95
C PHE A 2 36.87 35.75 -20.09
N SER A 3 35.55 35.72 -19.99
CA SER A 3 34.52 35.38 -18.99
C SER A 3 33.23 35.76 -19.73
N ASN A 4 32.18 34.95 -19.67
CA ASN A 4 30.81 35.45 -19.69
C ASN A 4 29.89 34.35 -19.15
N THR A 5 29.94 34.25 -17.84
CA THR A 5 29.03 33.50 -17.01
C THR A 5 27.72 34.29 -16.92
N THR A 6 26.70 33.91 -17.68
CA THR A 6 25.31 34.13 -17.28
C THR A 6 24.85 32.87 -16.57
N THR A 7 25.28 32.73 -15.31
CA THR A 7 24.62 31.89 -14.32
C THR A 7 23.19 32.40 -14.19
N VAL A 8 22.23 31.65 -14.72
CA VAL A 8 20.88 31.68 -14.18
C VAL A 8 20.98 31.00 -12.83
N SER A 9 21.17 31.82 -11.79
CA SER A 9 21.04 31.40 -10.40
C SER A 9 19.66 30.80 -10.23
N TYR A 10 19.61 29.51 -9.90
CA TYR A 10 18.43 28.90 -9.30
C TYR A 10 18.18 29.71 -8.03
N ASN A 11 17.22 30.63 -8.09
CA ASN A 11 16.76 31.32 -6.89
C ASN A 11 16.23 30.22 -5.96
N ASP A 12 17.03 29.92 -4.94
CA ASP A 12 16.52 29.54 -3.64
C ASP A 12 15.42 30.53 -3.28
N THR A 13 14.18 30.21 -3.61
CA THR A 13 13.06 30.75 -2.86
C THR A 13 13.26 30.26 -1.45
N THR A 14 13.64 31.19 -0.59
CA THR A 14 13.55 31.16 0.86
C THR A 14 12.15 30.74 1.29
N LEU A 15 11.88 29.44 1.22
CA LEU A 15 10.78 28.76 1.90
C LEU A 15 11.40 28.02 3.06
N ASN A 16 10.88 28.30 4.25
CA ASN A 16 11.31 27.78 5.53
C ASN A 16 11.72 26.29 5.45
N PRO A 17 12.85 25.87 6.05
CA PRO A 17 13.25 24.47 6.11
C PRO A 17 12.15 23.57 6.70
N SER A 18 11.32 24.10 7.61
CA SER A 18 10.16 23.38 8.17
C SER A 18 9.07 23.04 7.15
N THR A 19 8.95 23.76 6.03
CA THR A 19 7.93 23.48 5.02
C THR A 19 8.30 22.28 4.15
N ASN A 20 9.58 22.07 3.87
CA ASN A 20 10.06 20.96 3.04
C ASN A 20 9.96 19.61 3.76
N ASP A 21 10.15 19.60 5.08
CA ASP A 21 10.04 18.39 5.91
C ASP A 21 8.60 17.86 5.99
N VAL A 22 7.60 18.74 5.89
CA VAL A 22 6.16 18.37 5.88
C VAL A 22 5.64 18.08 4.46
N ILE A 23 6.10 18.83 3.46
CA ILE A 23 5.59 18.71 2.08
C ILE A 23 6.08 17.41 1.42
N ALA A 24 7.31 16.98 1.68
CA ALA A 24 7.88 15.76 1.09
C ALA A 24 7.08 14.46 1.41
N PRO A 25 6.74 14.16 2.68
CA PRO A 25 5.94 12.97 3.00
C PRO A 25 4.49 13.10 2.49
N LEU A 26 3.92 14.30 2.46
CA LEU A 26 2.58 14.54 1.91
C LEU A 26 2.48 14.13 0.43
N TRP A 27 3.49 14.48 -0.40
CA TRP A 27 3.56 14.03 -1.79
C TRP A 27 3.68 12.52 -1.92
N GLY A 28 4.38 11.86 -0.99
CA GLY A 28 4.44 10.40 -0.88
C GLY A 28 3.06 9.78 -0.68
N TYR A 29 2.29 10.27 0.29
CA TYR A 29 0.93 9.76 0.57
C TYR A 29 -0.06 10.07 -0.55
N ILE A 30 0.00 11.26 -1.16
CA ILE A 30 -0.84 11.60 -2.33
C ILE A 30 -0.53 10.66 -3.49
N SER A 31 0.76 10.41 -3.76
CA SER A 31 1.20 9.50 -4.82
C SER A 31 0.75 8.06 -4.55
N ALA A 32 0.82 7.61 -3.28
CA ALA A 32 0.29 6.33 -2.86
C ALA A 32 -1.23 6.24 -3.10
N ALA A 33 -1.99 7.27 -2.73
CA ALA A 33 -3.43 7.32 -2.92
C ALA A 33 -3.83 7.22 -4.41
N VAL A 34 -3.14 7.92 -5.30
CA VAL A 34 -3.38 7.82 -6.75
C VAL A 34 -2.98 6.44 -7.28
N ALA A 35 -1.83 5.92 -6.85
CA ALA A 35 -1.34 4.62 -7.28
C ALA A 35 -2.28 3.46 -6.90
N VAL A 36 -2.81 3.46 -5.67
CA VAL A 36 -3.74 2.41 -5.23
C VAL A 36 -5.08 2.45 -5.97
N ILE A 37 -5.53 3.63 -6.43
CA ILE A 37 -6.73 3.75 -7.28
C ILE A 37 -6.50 3.05 -8.62
N PHE A 38 -5.37 3.31 -9.28
CA PHE A 38 -5.03 2.64 -10.54
C PHE A 38 -4.87 1.13 -10.35
N LEU A 39 -4.15 0.70 -9.31
CA LEU A 39 -3.97 -0.73 -8.98
C LEU A 39 -5.30 -1.41 -8.64
N GLY A 40 -6.19 -0.74 -7.90
CA GLY A 40 -7.49 -1.29 -7.52
C GLY A 40 -8.45 -1.45 -8.70
N ASN A 41 -8.28 -0.64 -9.75
CA ASN A 41 -9.11 -0.69 -10.96
C ASN A 41 -8.43 -1.41 -12.13
N ILE A 42 -7.22 -1.95 -11.95
CA ILE A 42 -6.39 -2.55 -13.01
C ILE A 42 -7.11 -3.65 -13.80
N VAL A 43 -8.01 -4.39 -13.14
CA VAL A 43 -8.77 -5.50 -13.74
C VAL A 43 -10.03 -5.05 -14.47
N VAL A 44 -10.49 -3.81 -14.28
CA VAL A 44 -11.77 -3.31 -14.82
C VAL A 44 -11.80 -3.32 -16.35
N PRO A 45 -10.77 -2.82 -17.08
CA PRO A 45 -10.77 -2.80 -18.54
C PRO A 45 -10.87 -4.19 -19.15
N VAL A 46 -10.22 -5.17 -18.54
CA VAL A 46 -10.08 -6.53 -19.10
C VAL A 46 -11.23 -7.46 -18.71
N LYS A 47 -11.99 -7.13 -17.66
CA LYS A 47 -12.97 -8.03 -17.04
C LYS A 47 -14.05 -8.59 -17.98
N ARG A 48 -14.33 -7.91 -19.09
CA ARG A 48 -15.33 -8.32 -20.10
C ARG A 48 -14.73 -9.04 -21.31
N PHE A 49 -13.41 -9.24 -21.35
CA PHE A 49 -12.69 -9.68 -22.53
C PHE A 49 -11.98 -11.01 -22.35
N GLU A 50 -11.82 -11.64 -23.50
CA GLU A 50 -11.21 -12.94 -23.63
C GLU A 50 -9.67 -12.88 -23.62
N THR A 51 -9.00 -13.19 -22.49
CA THR A 51 -7.52 -13.21 -22.36
C THR A 51 -6.81 -14.57 -22.54
N GLY A 52 -7.53 -15.69 -22.53
CA GLY A 52 -7.01 -17.02 -22.87
C GLY A 52 -6.01 -17.58 -21.86
N ASP A 53 -4.83 -17.95 -22.36
CA ASP A 53 -3.69 -18.40 -21.53
C ASP A 53 -2.90 -17.24 -20.91
N GLY A 54 -3.28 -16.00 -21.20
CA GLY A 54 -2.71 -14.79 -20.62
C GLY A 54 -1.38 -14.33 -21.22
N ILE A 55 -0.67 -15.17 -22.00
CA ILE A 55 0.67 -14.86 -22.50
C ILE A 55 0.62 -13.71 -23.54
N TYR A 56 -0.33 -13.77 -24.47
CA TYR A 56 -0.56 -12.68 -25.42
C TYR A 56 -1.07 -11.41 -24.74
N PHE A 57 -1.97 -11.54 -23.77
CA PHE A 57 -2.46 -10.40 -22.99
C PHE A 57 -1.31 -9.69 -22.26
N GLN A 58 -0.41 -10.47 -21.65
CA GLN A 58 0.77 -9.97 -20.97
C GLN A 58 1.70 -9.20 -21.91
N LEU A 59 1.83 -9.63 -23.17
CA LEU A 59 2.54 -8.87 -24.20
C LEU A 59 1.91 -7.50 -24.45
N MET A 60 0.59 -7.43 -24.64
CA MET A 60 -0.11 -6.17 -24.87
C MET A 60 -0.05 -5.25 -23.65
N PHE A 61 -0.14 -5.82 -22.45
CA PHE A 61 0.10 -5.12 -21.18
C PHE A 61 1.49 -4.47 -21.13
N CYS A 62 2.54 -5.20 -21.51
CA CYS A 62 3.91 -4.67 -21.49
C CYS A 62 4.11 -3.50 -22.46
N HIS A 63 3.40 -3.47 -23.59
CA HIS A 63 3.44 -2.33 -24.50
C HIS A 63 2.84 -1.06 -23.86
N GLY A 64 1.72 -1.20 -23.14
CA GLY A 64 1.13 -0.09 -22.38
C GLY A 64 2.06 0.41 -21.28
N ALA A 65 2.67 -0.50 -20.52
CA ALA A 65 3.62 -0.15 -19.46
C ALA A 65 4.88 0.56 -20.02
N LEU A 66 5.43 0.07 -21.13
CA LEU A 66 6.56 0.71 -21.82
C LEU A 66 6.20 2.11 -22.31
N LEU A 67 5.00 2.31 -22.84
CA LEU A 67 4.54 3.64 -23.29
C LEU A 67 4.58 4.64 -22.13
N VAL A 68 4.11 4.27 -20.93
CA VAL A 68 4.23 5.14 -19.74
C VAL A 68 5.69 5.45 -19.42
N GLY A 69 6.56 4.44 -19.41
CA GLY A 69 7.98 4.64 -19.16
C GLY A 69 8.61 5.61 -20.17
N THR A 70 8.28 5.48 -21.47
CA THR A 70 8.78 6.41 -22.49
C THR A 70 8.26 7.83 -22.29
N ILE A 71 6.99 8.00 -21.90
CA ILE A 71 6.42 9.32 -21.62
C ILE A 71 7.16 9.98 -20.46
N ILE A 72 7.35 9.26 -19.35
CA ILE A 72 8.10 9.75 -18.18
C ILE A 72 9.50 10.20 -18.60
N GLN A 73 10.20 9.38 -19.38
CA GLN A 73 11.56 9.68 -19.82
C GLN A 73 11.65 10.96 -20.67
N GLN A 74 10.62 11.30 -21.45
CA GLN A 74 10.57 12.53 -22.26
C GLN A 74 10.39 13.79 -21.42
N PHE A 75 9.72 13.70 -20.27
CA PHE A 75 9.53 14.84 -19.37
C PHE A 75 10.70 15.04 -18.39
N ARG A 76 11.66 14.13 -18.35
CA ARG A 76 12.86 14.25 -17.51
C ARG A 76 13.98 14.95 -18.27
N SER A 77 14.57 15.97 -17.65
CA SER A 77 15.64 16.80 -18.23
C SER A 77 16.96 16.06 -18.40
N GLU A 78 17.21 15.01 -17.61
CA GLU A 78 18.40 14.16 -17.69
C GLU A 78 17.98 12.71 -17.95
N ALA A 79 18.41 12.16 -19.09
CA ALA A 79 18.14 10.78 -19.45
C ALA A 79 19.14 9.83 -18.78
N THR A 80 18.94 9.54 -17.50
CA THR A 80 19.72 8.53 -16.77
C THR A 80 19.11 7.15 -17.00
N PHE A 81 19.95 6.17 -17.37
CA PHE A 81 19.51 4.80 -17.61
C PHE A 81 20.42 3.82 -16.88
N TYR A 82 19.84 3.00 -16.01
CA TYR A 82 20.55 2.03 -15.19
C TYR A 82 20.17 0.61 -15.61
N PRO A 83 20.99 -0.10 -16.42
CA PRO A 83 20.63 -1.41 -16.96
C PRO A 83 20.31 -2.48 -15.91
N ILE A 84 20.97 -2.43 -14.74
CA ILE A 84 20.73 -3.39 -13.67
C ILE A 84 19.29 -3.33 -13.13
N VAL A 85 18.63 -2.18 -13.24
CA VAL A 85 17.24 -1.98 -12.78
C VAL A 85 16.23 -2.69 -13.68
N MET A 86 16.61 -3.04 -14.91
CA MET A 86 15.82 -3.88 -15.79
C MET A 86 15.54 -5.26 -15.17
N LEU A 87 16.43 -5.75 -14.28
CA LEU A 87 16.22 -7.01 -13.56
C LEU A 87 14.91 -6.99 -12.77
N GLY A 88 14.51 -5.86 -12.19
CA GLY A 88 13.25 -5.74 -11.46
C GLY A 88 12.04 -6.04 -12.34
N GLY A 89 12.02 -5.49 -13.56
CA GLY A 89 10.98 -5.76 -14.55
C GLY A 89 10.97 -7.21 -15.04
N VAL A 90 12.16 -7.81 -15.21
CA VAL A 90 12.28 -9.24 -15.57
C VAL A 90 11.79 -10.15 -14.43
N VAL A 91 12.10 -9.82 -13.18
CA VAL A 91 11.60 -10.57 -12.01
C VAL A 91 10.08 -10.52 -11.94
N TRP A 92 9.49 -9.34 -12.11
CA TRP A 92 8.04 -9.15 -12.11
C TRP A 92 7.34 -9.95 -13.22
N ILE A 93 7.89 -9.92 -14.44
CA ILE A 93 7.28 -10.60 -15.58
C ILE A 93 7.44 -12.12 -15.50
N THR A 94 8.53 -12.60 -14.91
CA THR A 94 8.73 -14.01 -14.58
C THR A 94 7.68 -14.48 -13.58
N ALA A 95 7.44 -13.69 -12.53
CA ALA A 95 6.47 -14.01 -11.50
C ALA A 95 5.03 -14.13 -12.05
N ASN A 96 4.70 -13.33 -13.08
CA ASN A 96 3.41 -13.37 -13.77
C ASN A 96 3.12 -14.66 -14.52
N LEU A 97 4.14 -15.35 -15.03
CA LEU A 97 3.95 -16.62 -15.74
C LEU A 97 3.33 -17.71 -14.84
N PHE A 98 3.50 -17.60 -13.53
CA PHE A 98 2.93 -18.53 -12.56
C PHE A 98 1.44 -18.27 -12.28
N LEU A 99 0.89 -17.10 -12.62
CA LEU A 99 -0.45 -16.69 -12.21
C LEU A 99 -1.55 -17.63 -12.72
N VAL A 100 -1.58 -17.92 -14.03
CA VAL A 100 -2.57 -18.84 -14.62
C VAL A 100 -2.43 -20.27 -14.05
N PRO A 101 -1.23 -20.86 -13.97
CA PRO A 101 -1.03 -22.13 -13.28
C PRO A 101 -1.50 -22.16 -11.82
N ILE A 102 -1.24 -21.11 -11.03
CA ILE A 102 -1.67 -21.02 -9.63
C ILE A 102 -3.19 -21.10 -9.54
N VAL A 103 -3.89 -20.27 -10.33
CA VAL A 103 -5.35 -20.24 -10.34
C VAL A 103 -5.93 -21.60 -10.73
N LYS A 104 -5.33 -22.29 -11.71
CA LYS A 104 -5.76 -23.65 -12.11
C LYS A 104 -5.45 -24.72 -11.06
N ALA A 105 -4.38 -24.56 -10.29
CA ALA A 105 -3.92 -25.54 -9.32
C ALA A 105 -4.69 -25.49 -7.99
N VAL A 106 -4.88 -24.29 -7.44
CA VAL A 106 -5.45 -24.09 -6.09
C VAL A 106 -6.69 -23.20 -6.06
N GLY A 107 -7.08 -22.64 -7.20
CA GLY A 107 -8.19 -21.69 -7.29
C GLY A 107 -7.77 -20.25 -7.02
N MET A 108 -8.56 -19.31 -7.54
CA MET A 108 -8.27 -17.87 -7.48
C MET A 108 -8.19 -17.34 -6.05
N ALA A 109 -9.18 -17.63 -5.19
CA ALA A 109 -9.21 -17.09 -3.83
C ALA A 109 -8.01 -17.56 -2.98
N GLN A 110 -7.74 -18.86 -2.98
CA GLN A 110 -6.65 -19.42 -2.18
C GLN A 110 -5.27 -19.04 -2.74
N GLY A 111 -5.09 -19.12 -4.07
CA GLY A 111 -3.84 -18.76 -4.72
C GLY A 111 -3.50 -17.28 -4.55
N MET A 112 -4.45 -16.38 -4.83
CA MET A 112 -4.20 -14.94 -4.70
C MET A 112 -3.98 -14.50 -3.25
N CYS A 113 -4.60 -15.18 -2.27
CA CYS A 113 -4.34 -14.90 -0.85
C CYS A 113 -2.89 -15.23 -0.45
N VAL A 114 -2.40 -16.43 -0.80
CA VAL A 114 -1.02 -16.83 -0.49
C VAL A 114 -0.03 -15.94 -1.24
N TRP A 115 -0.28 -15.70 -2.52
CA TRP A 115 0.52 -14.81 -3.36
C TRP A 115 0.61 -13.40 -2.76
N GLY A 116 -0.53 -12.82 -2.35
CA GLY A 116 -0.60 -11.45 -1.82
C GLY A 116 0.17 -11.31 -0.50
N ILE A 117 0.03 -12.27 0.41
CA ILE A 117 0.78 -12.30 1.67
C ILE A 117 2.28 -12.40 1.40
N CYS A 118 2.71 -13.30 0.50
CA CYS A 118 4.12 -13.46 0.16
C CYS A 118 4.70 -12.23 -0.55
N ASN A 119 3.93 -11.58 -1.43
CA ASN A 119 4.33 -10.32 -2.09
C ASN A 119 4.58 -9.21 -1.07
N MET A 120 3.60 -8.97 -0.20
CA MET A 120 3.70 -7.95 0.85
C MET A 120 4.88 -8.23 1.79
N LEU A 121 4.96 -9.45 2.34
CA LEU A 121 6.01 -9.82 3.30
C LEU A 121 7.39 -9.79 2.68
N SER A 122 7.54 -10.21 1.43
CA SER A 122 8.85 -10.24 0.78
C SER A 122 9.40 -8.84 0.51
N GLY A 123 8.56 -7.90 0.06
CA GLY A 123 8.99 -6.50 -0.10
C GLY A 123 9.22 -5.80 1.24
N TRP A 124 8.29 -5.97 2.18
CA TRP A 124 8.44 -5.45 3.54
C TRP A 124 9.73 -5.94 4.23
N ALA A 125 10.03 -7.24 4.13
CA ALA A 125 11.23 -7.84 4.70
C ALA A 125 12.50 -7.33 4.02
N THR A 126 12.47 -7.08 2.71
CA THR A 126 13.61 -6.50 1.98
C THR A 126 13.99 -5.14 2.53
N GLY A 127 13.04 -4.20 2.61
CA GLY A 127 13.30 -2.88 3.22
C GLY A 127 13.67 -2.98 4.69
N ARG A 128 12.93 -3.77 5.48
CA ARG A 128 13.13 -3.86 6.94
C ARG A 128 14.46 -4.46 7.36
N PHE A 129 14.91 -5.51 6.67
CA PHE A 129 16.12 -6.26 7.02
C PHE A 129 17.32 -5.97 6.13
N GLY A 130 17.15 -5.17 5.06
CA GLY A 130 18.22 -4.86 4.12
C GLY A 130 18.64 -6.08 3.31
N LEU A 131 17.67 -6.84 2.80
CA LEU A 131 17.97 -8.01 1.97
C LEU A 131 18.62 -7.57 0.66
N PHE A 132 19.45 -8.44 0.07
CA PHE A 132 20.15 -8.18 -1.20
C PHE A 132 21.13 -6.99 -1.19
N GLY A 133 21.63 -6.61 -0.01
CA GLY A 133 22.65 -5.57 0.13
C GLY A 133 22.10 -4.14 0.13
N ILE A 134 20.78 -3.99 0.28
CA ILE A 134 20.11 -2.70 0.50
C ILE A 134 20.30 -2.28 1.96
N GLN A 135 20.40 -0.98 2.21
CA GLN A 135 20.42 -0.41 3.55
C GLN A 135 19.10 -0.68 4.28
N LYS A 136 19.18 -0.89 5.60
CA LYS A 136 18.02 -1.25 6.41
C LYS A 136 17.15 -0.01 6.65
N GLU A 137 15.90 -0.07 6.22
CA GLU A 137 14.91 0.98 6.43
C GLU A 137 14.05 0.62 7.64
N VAL A 138 14.54 0.97 8.83
CA VAL A 138 13.85 0.72 10.10
C VAL A 138 12.81 1.84 10.31
N PRO A 139 11.51 1.51 10.43
CA PRO A 139 10.49 2.48 10.81
C PRO A 139 10.73 2.97 12.23
N ASP A 140 10.36 4.22 12.50
CA ASP A 140 10.49 4.87 13.80
C ASP A 140 9.76 4.10 14.91
N SER A 141 8.54 3.64 14.63
CA SER A 141 7.78 2.77 15.54
C SER A 141 7.71 1.33 15.03
N ILE A 142 8.67 0.53 15.51
CA ILE A 142 8.72 -0.92 15.26
C ILE A 142 7.42 -1.64 15.68
N PRO A 143 6.88 -1.49 16.90
CA PRO A 143 5.70 -2.24 17.30
C PRO A 143 4.49 -1.90 16.42
N LEU A 144 4.32 -0.63 16.07
CA LEU A 144 3.20 -0.17 15.25
C LEU A 144 3.29 -0.71 13.82
N ASN A 145 4.50 -0.74 13.24
CA ASN A 145 4.72 -1.32 11.91
C ASN A 145 4.35 -2.81 11.87
N TYR A 146 4.84 -3.59 12.84
CA TYR A 146 4.58 -5.04 12.91
C TYR A 146 3.10 -5.33 13.13
N SER A 147 2.43 -4.57 13.98
CA SER A 147 0.99 -4.68 14.17
C SER A 147 0.21 -4.32 12.89
N GLY A 148 0.63 -3.28 12.17
CA GLY A 148 0.02 -2.91 10.88
C GLY A 148 0.16 -4.01 9.83
N VAL A 149 1.35 -4.61 9.71
CA VAL A 149 1.61 -5.77 8.83
C VAL A 149 0.73 -6.95 9.23
N LEU A 150 0.59 -7.24 10.53
CA LEU A 150 -0.27 -8.32 11.01
C LEU A 150 -1.74 -8.13 10.62
N PHE A 151 -2.25 -6.90 10.75
CA PHE A 151 -3.61 -6.54 10.31
C PHE A 151 -3.76 -6.70 8.79
N CYS A 152 -2.75 -6.29 8.02
CA CYS A 152 -2.74 -6.49 6.57
C CYS A 152 -2.81 -7.98 6.19
N ILE A 153 -2.06 -8.86 6.86
CA ILE A 153 -2.15 -10.33 6.67
C ILE A 153 -3.55 -10.83 7.04
N LEU A 154 -4.09 -10.42 8.18
CA LEU A 154 -5.40 -10.83 8.64
C LEU A 154 -6.49 -10.42 7.64
N SER A 155 -6.38 -9.21 7.06
CA SER A 155 -7.30 -8.74 6.04
C SER A 155 -7.27 -9.61 4.77
N ALA A 156 -6.09 -9.99 4.29
CA ALA A 156 -5.96 -10.90 3.14
C ALA A 156 -6.63 -12.25 3.40
N VAL A 157 -6.48 -12.79 4.61
CA VAL A 157 -7.16 -14.01 5.04
C VAL A 157 -8.68 -13.81 5.07
N ILE A 158 -9.19 -12.69 5.59
CA ILE A 158 -10.63 -12.37 5.58
C ILE A 158 -11.16 -12.31 4.14
N PHE A 159 -10.47 -11.62 3.23
CA PHE A 159 -10.86 -11.53 1.82
C PHE A 159 -10.83 -12.90 1.11
N SER A 160 -9.99 -13.84 1.55
CA SER A 160 -9.97 -15.20 0.98
C SER A 160 -11.27 -15.98 1.21
N PHE A 161 -12.05 -15.62 2.24
CA PHE A 161 -13.36 -16.23 2.52
C PHE A 161 -14.51 -15.59 1.74
N LEU A 162 -14.26 -14.47 1.06
CA LEU A 162 -15.26 -13.77 0.29
C LEU A 162 -15.58 -14.56 -0.99
N LYS A 163 -16.80 -15.09 -1.09
CA LYS A 163 -17.26 -15.85 -2.25
C LYS A 163 -18.11 -14.94 -3.16
N PRO A 164 -17.66 -14.60 -4.37
CA PRO A 164 -18.47 -13.85 -5.31
C PRO A 164 -19.64 -14.70 -5.84
N ASP A 165 -20.82 -14.08 -6.00
CA ASP A 165 -22.03 -14.58 -6.66
C ASP A 165 -21.95 -14.36 -8.19
N ILE A 166 -21.43 -15.33 -8.92
CA ILE A 166 -21.56 -15.45 -10.38
C ILE A 166 -23.02 -15.74 -10.74
N ARG A 167 -23.62 -14.86 -11.52
CA ARG A 167 -24.93 -15.14 -12.09
C ARG A 167 -24.80 -16.31 -13.07
N LYS A 168 -25.43 -17.44 -12.78
CA LYS A 168 -25.78 -18.42 -13.82
C LYS A 168 -26.77 -17.72 -14.76
N VAL A 169 -26.36 -17.50 -16.00
CA VAL A 169 -27.28 -17.04 -17.05
C VAL A 169 -28.34 -18.13 -17.21
N LYS A 170 -29.60 -17.76 -16.97
CA LYS A 170 -30.75 -18.65 -17.08
C LYS A 170 -31.11 -18.75 -18.57
N GLU A 171 -30.84 -19.88 -19.21
CA GLU A 171 -31.38 -20.11 -20.56
C GLU A 171 -32.92 -20.19 -20.48
N PRO A 172 -33.66 -19.51 -21.39
CA PRO A 172 -35.11 -19.50 -21.35
C PRO A 172 -35.67 -20.83 -21.87
N GLY A 173 -36.05 -21.70 -20.93
CA GLY A 173 -36.98 -22.79 -21.17
C GLY A 173 -36.42 -24.17 -20.87
N GLU A 174 -36.56 -24.63 -19.62
CA GLU A 174 -36.75 -26.07 -19.36
C GLU A 174 -37.34 -26.29 -17.96
N THR A 175 -38.49 -26.94 -17.93
CA THR A 175 -39.23 -27.40 -16.75
C THR A 175 -38.65 -28.73 -16.25
N THR A 176 -38.28 -28.80 -14.97
CA THR A 176 -37.96 -30.01 -14.18
C THR A 176 -39.07 -31.08 -14.26
N PRO A 177 -38.78 -32.41 -14.07
CA PRO A 177 -38.20 -32.91 -12.80
C PRO A 177 -37.33 -34.20 -12.81
N SER A 178 -36.73 -34.45 -11.62
CA SER A 178 -36.22 -35.70 -11.00
C SER A 178 -34.73 -36.10 -11.17
N SER A 179 -34.03 -36.12 -10.02
CA SER A 179 -32.73 -36.77 -9.72
C SER A 179 -32.90 -38.31 -9.60
N PRO A 180 -31.85 -39.17 -9.51
CA PRO A 180 -30.43 -38.88 -9.21
C PRO A 180 -29.38 -39.68 -10.04
N SER A 181 -28.28 -39.04 -10.48
CA SER A 181 -26.93 -39.64 -10.64
C SER A 181 -25.98 -38.72 -11.42
N ALA A 182 -24.68 -38.81 -11.10
CA ALA A 182 -23.54 -38.10 -11.68
C ALA A 182 -23.53 -36.57 -11.47
N GLY A 183 -22.95 -36.14 -10.33
CA GLY A 183 -22.81 -34.73 -9.92
C GLY A 183 -21.79 -33.95 -10.78
N GLN A 184 -22.18 -33.69 -12.01
CA GLN A 184 -21.59 -32.74 -12.94
C GLN A 184 -22.01 -31.33 -12.50
N TYR A 185 -21.22 -30.72 -11.62
CA TYR A 185 -21.50 -29.36 -11.14
C TYR A 185 -20.52 -28.36 -11.74
N ASN A 186 -21.01 -27.70 -12.78
CA ASN A 186 -20.43 -26.50 -13.39
C ASN A 186 -20.20 -25.44 -12.31
N THR A 187 -18.92 -25.24 -12.03
CA THR A 187 -18.37 -24.31 -11.06
C THR A 187 -18.40 -22.89 -11.62
N PHE A 188 -18.59 -21.96 -10.71
CA PHE A 188 -18.38 -20.54 -10.86
C PHE A 188 -16.95 -20.21 -11.34
N ASP A 189 -16.83 -19.81 -12.61
CA ASP A 189 -15.58 -19.47 -13.27
C ASP A 189 -15.53 -17.98 -13.66
N PRO A 190 -14.59 -17.17 -13.13
CA PRO A 190 -14.26 -15.86 -13.68
C PRO A 190 -13.51 -15.94 -15.02
N ILE A 191 -13.28 -17.16 -15.54
CA ILE A 191 -12.54 -17.48 -16.78
C ILE A 191 -13.45 -18.22 -17.79
N ASN A 192 -14.79 -18.12 -17.68
CA ASN A 192 -15.70 -18.60 -18.74
C ASN A 192 -16.36 -17.49 -19.56
N THR A 193 -16.07 -16.22 -19.29
CA THR A 193 -16.23 -15.15 -20.30
C THR A 193 -15.11 -15.21 -21.33
N LEU A 194 -14.54 -16.41 -21.56
CA LEU A 194 -13.39 -16.74 -22.38
C LEU A 194 -13.58 -17.93 -23.32
N THR A 195 -14.64 -18.72 -23.14
CA THR A 195 -15.00 -19.80 -24.06
C THR A 195 -16.44 -20.25 -23.79
N SER A 196 -17.45 -19.43 -24.08
CA SER A 196 -18.84 -19.91 -24.28
C SER A 196 -19.78 -18.80 -24.76
N ALA A 197 -19.68 -18.47 -26.05
CA ALA A 197 -20.85 -18.11 -26.84
C ALA A 197 -20.87 -19.08 -28.04
N ARG A 198 -21.64 -20.17 -27.93
CA ARG A 198 -21.94 -21.04 -29.07
C ARG A 198 -22.78 -20.24 -30.08
N ILE A 199 -22.11 -19.76 -31.11
CA ILE A 199 -22.65 -19.58 -32.46
C ILE A 199 -22.00 -20.71 -33.27
N PRO A 200 -22.75 -21.46 -34.11
CA PRO A 200 -22.47 -22.87 -34.42
C PRO A 200 -21.06 -23.08 -35.00
N THR A 201 -20.29 -23.90 -34.29
CA THR A 201 -19.06 -24.55 -34.78
C THR A 201 -19.42 -25.59 -35.83
N GLU A 202 -19.47 -25.18 -37.09
CA GLU A 202 -19.27 -26.11 -38.21
C GLU A 202 -17.99 -25.82 -39.03
N GLU A 203 -17.23 -24.75 -38.78
CA GLU A 203 -16.07 -24.41 -39.63
C GLU A 203 -14.67 -24.53 -39.00
N CYS A 204 -14.52 -24.99 -37.75
CA CYS A 204 -13.19 -25.17 -37.14
C CYS A 204 -12.71 -26.65 -37.05
N MET A 205 -13.20 -27.53 -37.92
CA MET A 205 -12.61 -28.85 -38.14
C MET A 205 -11.59 -28.81 -39.30
N LEU A 206 -10.47 -28.11 -39.14
CA LEU A 206 -9.29 -28.40 -39.96
C LEU A 206 -8.07 -28.58 -39.06
N LEU A 207 -7.68 -29.85 -38.95
CA LEU A 207 -6.68 -30.43 -38.07
C LEU A 207 -5.29 -29.79 -38.23
N SER A 208 -4.69 -29.38 -37.12
CA SER A 208 -3.23 -29.22 -37.01
C SER A 208 -2.69 -29.94 -35.77
N PRO A 209 -1.61 -30.74 -35.88
CA PRO A 209 -1.01 -31.50 -34.78
C PRO A 209 -0.40 -30.63 -33.66
N ALA A 210 -0.38 -29.31 -33.82
CA ALA A 210 0.01 -28.36 -32.78
C ALA A 210 -1.00 -28.27 -31.62
N ASN A 211 -2.28 -28.62 -31.86
CA ASN A 211 -3.32 -28.50 -30.83
C ASN A 211 -3.11 -29.48 -29.65
N LYS A 212 -2.47 -30.64 -29.89
CA LYS A 212 -2.17 -31.65 -28.86
C LYS A 212 -1.03 -31.25 -27.91
N ARG A 213 0.01 -30.56 -28.40
CA ARG A 213 1.27 -30.34 -27.65
C ARG A 213 1.15 -29.34 -26.50
N THR A 214 0.28 -28.35 -26.62
CA THR A 214 0.11 -27.29 -25.60
C THR A 214 -1.06 -27.56 -24.68
N GLU A 215 -2.07 -28.31 -25.16
CA GLU A 215 -2.93 -29.06 -24.25
C GLU A 215 -2.04 -29.82 -23.27
N GLU A 216 -1.09 -30.65 -23.72
CA GLU A 216 -0.23 -31.45 -22.83
C GLU A 216 0.57 -30.68 -21.76
N GLY A 217 1.07 -29.47 -22.04
CA GLY A 217 1.87 -28.67 -21.09
C GLY A 217 1.03 -27.96 -20.01
N LEU A 218 -0.15 -27.45 -20.36
CA LEU A 218 -1.09 -26.86 -19.40
C LEU A 218 -1.92 -27.96 -18.69
N ILE A 219 -2.11 -29.12 -19.34
CA ILE A 219 -2.70 -30.35 -18.80
C ILE A 219 -1.77 -31.06 -17.81
N PHE A 220 -0.46 -30.75 -17.76
CA PHE A 220 0.42 -31.35 -16.74
C PHE A 220 -0.14 -31.14 -15.32
N VAL A 221 -0.62 -29.92 -15.02
CA VAL A 221 -1.21 -29.61 -13.72
C VAL A 221 -2.51 -30.40 -13.50
N ASP A 222 -3.28 -30.65 -14.56
CA ASP A 222 -4.52 -31.41 -14.52
C ASP A 222 -4.31 -32.93 -14.44
N LYS A 223 -3.14 -33.43 -14.85
CA LYS A 223 -2.73 -34.84 -14.71
C LYS A 223 -2.19 -35.18 -13.31
N LEU A 224 -1.98 -34.20 -12.44
CA LEU A 224 -1.45 -34.44 -11.09
C LEU A 224 -2.55 -34.89 -10.11
N PRO A 225 -2.22 -35.79 -9.16
CA PRO A 225 -3.09 -36.09 -8.02
C PRO A 225 -3.48 -34.81 -7.27
N PRO A 226 -4.68 -34.74 -6.66
CA PRO A 226 -5.20 -33.52 -6.03
C PRO A 226 -4.26 -32.93 -4.97
N THR A 227 -3.60 -33.78 -4.17
CA THR A 227 -2.62 -33.33 -3.17
C THR A 227 -1.38 -32.72 -3.80
N LYS A 228 -0.83 -33.34 -4.85
CA LYS A 228 0.35 -32.83 -5.56
C LYS A 228 0.03 -31.54 -6.32
N LYS A 229 -1.16 -31.46 -6.94
CA LYS A 229 -1.69 -30.26 -7.59
C LYS A 229 -1.81 -29.10 -6.60
N LYS A 230 -2.36 -29.36 -5.41
CA LYS A 230 -2.47 -28.36 -4.33
C LYS A 230 -1.11 -27.88 -3.83
N ILE A 231 -0.18 -28.80 -3.57
CA ILE A 231 1.19 -28.45 -3.14
C ILE A 231 1.86 -27.60 -4.21
N LEU A 232 1.82 -28.04 -5.47
CA LEU A 232 2.42 -27.30 -6.59
C LEU A 232 1.85 -25.88 -6.69
N GLY A 233 0.53 -25.72 -6.63
CA GLY A 233 -0.10 -24.39 -6.70
C GLY A 233 0.27 -23.48 -5.54
N ILE A 234 0.33 -24.00 -4.31
CA ILE A 234 0.80 -23.22 -3.15
C ILE A 234 2.27 -22.84 -3.31
N THR A 235 3.14 -23.77 -3.72
CA THR A 235 4.56 -23.49 -3.94
C THR A 235 4.77 -22.44 -5.03
N MET A 236 4.08 -22.55 -6.17
CA MET A 236 4.12 -21.54 -7.24
C MET A 236 3.62 -20.18 -6.73
N SER A 237 2.59 -20.17 -5.88
CA SER A 237 2.05 -18.94 -5.28
C SER A 237 3.03 -18.26 -4.34
N VAL A 238 3.75 -19.03 -3.51
CA VAL A 238 4.78 -18.51 -2.60
C VAL A 238 5.95 -17.92 -3.40
N ILE A 239 6.44 -18.67 -4.40
CA ILE A 239 7.55 -18.22 -5.26
C ILE A 239 7.16 -16.97 -6.05
N SER A 240 6.01 -16.99 -6.70
CA SER A 240 5.51 -15.85 -7.47
C SER A 240 5.35 -14.62 -6.57
N GLY A 241 4.70 -14.77 -5.41
CA GLY A 241 4.56 -13.67 -4.45
C GLY A 241 5.92 -13.09 -4.02
N ALA A 242 6.87 -13.94 -3.63
CA ALA A 242 8.21 -13.49 -3.25
C ALA A 242 8.92 -12.72 -4.38
N LEU A 243 8.86 -13.21 -5.62
CA LEU A 243 9.44 -12.53 -6.77
C LEU A 243 8.80 -11.16 -7.01
N TYR A 244 7.46 -11.07 -6.94
CA TYR A 244 6.75 -9.79 -7.04
C TYR A 244 7.25 -8.77 -6.00
N GLY A 245 7.50 -9.22 -4.77
CA GLY A 245 8.04 -8.38 -3.70
C GLY A 245 9.44 -7.83 -3.98
N GLN A 246 10.20 -8.44 -4.89
CA GLN A 246 11.56 -8.01 -5.26
C GLN A 246 11.64 -7.11 -6.50
N THR A 247 10.49 -6.63 -7.00
CA THR A 247 10.45 -5.83 -8.24
C THR A 247 11.23 -4.52 -8.13
N TYR A 248 11.21 -3.89 -6.95
CA TYR A 248 11.82 -2.57 -6.72
C TYR A 248 13.22 -2.67 -6.11
N THR A 249 13.60 -3.82 -5.54
CA THR A 249 14.91 -4.10 -4.94
C THR A 249 16.10 -3.65 -5.80
N PRO A 250 16.18 -3.93 -7.13
CA PRO A 250 17.34 -3.51 -7.91
C PRO A 250 17.47 -1.99 -8.06
N SER A 251 16.36 -1.24 -8.01
CA SER A 251 16.39 0.22 -8.08
C SER A 251 16.96 0.84 -6.81
N LEU A 252 16.50 0.38 -5.65
CA LEU A 252 17.00 0.81 -4.34
C LEU A 252 18.47 0.45 -4.15
N TYR A 253 18.86 -0.74 -4.59
CA TYR A 253 20.26 -1.15 -4.57
C TYR A 253 21.14 -0.14 -5.33
N VAL A 254 20.69 0.34 -6.49
CA VAL A 254 21.45 1.33 -7.26
C VAL A 254 21.48 2.68 -6.56
N GLN A 255 20.33 3.17 -6.11
CA GLN A 255 20.20 4.45 -5.39
C GLN A 255 21.15 4.55 -4.19
N GLN A 256 21.27 3.45 -3.44
CA GLN A 256 22.01 3.42 -2.17
C GLN A 256 23.49 3.02 -2.32
N THR A 257 23.86 2.30 -3.38
CA THR A 257 25.24 1.80 -3.56
C THR A 257 26.11 2.73 -4.40
N TYR A 258 25.54 3.46 -5.37
CA TYR A 258 26.31 4.29 -6.29
C TYR A 258 26.19 5.78 -5.96
N ASN A 259 27.29 6.42 -5.56
CA ASN A 259 27.36 7.83 -5.13
C ASN A 259 26.94 8.87 -6.19
N HIS A 260 26.94 8.51 -7.48
CA HIS A 260 26.51 9.36 -8.59
C HIS A 260 25.15 8.95 -9.18
N SER A 261 24.40 8.12 -8.46
CA SER A 261 23.07 7.69 -8.90
C SER A 261 21.99 8.71 -8.51
N SER A 262 20.94 8.79 -9.32
CA SER A 262 19.82 9.68 -9.02
C SER A 262 19.12 9.25 -7.73
N GLN A 263 18.86 10.21 -6.84
CA GLN A 263 18.10 9.96 -5.62
C GLN A 263 16.58 10.06 -5.84
N PHE A 264 16.14 10.18 -7.10
CA PHE A 264 14.74 10.31 -7.46
C PHE A 264 14.22 9.04 -8.12
N GLY A 265 13.21 8.44 -7.51
CA GLY A 265 12.72 7.09 -7.79
C GLY A 265 12.15 6.95 -9.19
N MET A 266 11.54 8.02 -9.71
CA MET A 266 10.97 8.00 -11.06
C MET A 266 12.04 7.83 -12.15
N ASP A 267 13.31 8.14 -11.89
CA ASP A 267 14.40 7.94 -12.87
C ASP A 267 14.67 6.46 -13.15
N TYR A 268 14.20 5.58 -12.26
CA TYR A 268 14.34 4.12 -12.40
C TYR A 268 13.17 3.47 -13.13
N ALA A 269 12.02 4.15 -13.22
CA ALA A 269 10.79 3.61 -13.76
C ALA A 269 10.97 3.15 -15.21
N PHE A 270 11.60 3.97 -16.08
CA PHE A 270 11.80 3.63 -17.48
C PHE A 270 12.65 2.36 -17.66
N ALA A 271 13.74 2.23 -16.91
CA ALA A 271 14.59 1.03 -16.95
C ALA A 271 13.82 -0.24 -16.53
N THR A 272 13.00 -0.16 -15.48
CA THR A 272 12.13 -1.28 -15.07
C THR A 272 11.13 -1.66 -16.16
N MET A 273 10.48 -0.69 -16.80
CA MET A 273 9.53 -0.95 -17.90
C MET A 273 10.22 -1.58 -19.13
N CYS A 274 11.46 -1.16 -19.44
CA CYS A 274 12.28 -1.80 -20.47
C CYS A 274 12.59 -3.26 -20.14
N GLY A 275 12.96 -3.55 -18.89
CA GLY A 275 13.19 -4.93 -18.43
C GLY A 275 11.94 -5.80 -18.54
N LEU A 276 10.79 -5.25 -18.16
CA LEU A 276 9.48 -5.90 -18.29
C LEU A 276 9.14 -6.22 -19.74
N PHE A 277 9.31 -5.27 -20.65
CA PHE A 277 9.05 -5.46 -22.08
C PHE A 277 9.98 -6.48 -22.73
N LEU A 278 11.30 -6.38 -22.48
CA LEU A 278 12.27 -7.31 -23.07
C LEU A 278 12.14 -8.72 -22.50
N GLY A 279 11.94 -8.84 -21.18
CA GLY A 279 11.67 -10.13 -20.54
C GLY A 279 10.40 -10.78 -21.08
N ASN A 280 9.34 -10.01 -21.25
CA ASN A 280 8.12 -10.52 -21.86
C ASN A 280 8.31 -10.93 -23.32
N THR A 281 9.02 -10.12 -24.11
CA THR A 281 9.31 -10.42 -25.51
C THR A 281 10.07 -11.75 -25.63
N PHE A 282 11.06 -11.97 -24.75
CA PHE A 282 11.77 -13.25 -24.67
C PHE A 282 10.81 -14.41 -24.36
N TYR A 283 9.94 -14.29 -23.35
CA TYR A 283 8.98 -15.34 -23.02
C TYR A 283 7.97 -15.60 -24.13
N PHE A 284 7.54 -14.56 -24.84
CA PHE A 284 6.65 -14.69 -25.99
C PHE A 284 7.35 -15.40 -27.17
N CYS A 285 8.62 -15.10 -27.43
CA CYS A 285 9.40 -15.83 -28.43
C CYS A 285 9.53 -17.33 -28.09
N VAL A 286 9.83 -17.66 -26.82
CA VAL A 286 9.86 -19.05 -26.35
C VAL A 286 8.50 -19.71 -26.53
N TYR A 287 7.41 -19.00 -26.20
CA TYR A 287 6.05 -19.48 -26.41
C TYR A 287 5.77 -19.76 -27.89
N CYS A 288 6.13 -18.86 -28.81
CA CYS A 288 5.98 -19.08 -30.25
C CYS A 288 6.74 -20.34 -30.73
N VAL A 289 7.95 -20.57 -30.22
CA VAL A 289 8.73 -21.78 -30.53
C VAL A 289 8.02 -23.05 -30.02
N VAL A 290 7.56 -23.04 -28.77
CA VAL A 290 6.81 -24.17 -28.16
C VAL A 290 5.52 -24.45 -28.91
N MET A 291 4.83 -23.41 -29.38
CA MET A 291 3.59 -23.49 -30.15
C MET A 291 3.80 -23.87 -31.62
N GLY A 292 5.03 -24.16 -32.06
CA GLY A 292 5.32 -24.47 -33.46
C GLY A 292 4.96 -23.32 -34.41
N ASN A 293 5.19 -22.08 -33.97
CA ASN A 293 4.89 -20.84 -34.68
C ASN A 293 3.40 -20.57 -34.95
N ILE A 294 2.51 -21.16 -34.15
CA ILE A 294 1.05 -20.91 -34.17
C ILE A 294 0.62 -20.43 -32.77
N PRO A 295 1.00 -19.21 -32.34
CA PRO A 295 0.63 -18.69 -31.03
C PRO A 295 -0.88 -18.42 -30.95
N ARG A 296 -1.47 -18.57 -29.76
CA ARG A 296 -2.87 -18.18 -29.52
C ARG A 296 -2.93 -16.67 -29.32
N ILE A 297 -3.61 -15.98 -30.23
CA ILE A 297 -3.76 -14.52 -30.22
C ILE A 297 -5.22 -14.19 -29.97
N TYR A 298 -5.46 -13.23 -29.07
CA TYR A 298 -6.80 -12.75 -28.71
C TYR A 298 -6.93 -11.26 -29.04
N PRO A 299 -7.23 -10.89 -30.30
CA PRO A 299 -7.16 -9.49 -30.73
C PRO A 299 -8.07 -8.55 -29.94
N ARG A 300 -9.23 -9.04 -29.49
CA ARG A 300 -10.19 -8.26 -28.67
C ARG A 300 -9.64 -7.88 -27.30
N ALA A 301 -8.66 -8.61 -26.76
CA ALA A 301 -8.02 -8.30 -25.49
C ALA A 301 -6.82 -7.35 -25.63
N SER A 302 -6.43 -6.97 -26.85
CA SER A 302 -5.23 -6.14 -27.07
C SER A 302 -5.37 -4.74 -26.49
N LEU A 303 -6.45 -4.03 -26.85
CA LEU A 303 -6.70 -2.67 -26.35
C LEU A 303 -6.95 -2.65 -24.84
N PRO A 304 -7.80 -3.54 -24.26
CA PRO A 304 -7.90 -3.69 -22.81
C PRO A 304 -6.57 -3.99 -22.13
N GLY A 305 -5.73 -4.83 -22.73
CA GLY A 305 -4.40 -5.15 -22.22
C GLY A 305 -3.47 -3.94 -22.18
N ILE A 306 -3.41 -3.17 -23.27
CA ILE A 306 -2.64 -1.91 -23.32
C ILE A 306 -3.15 -0.93 -22.26
N LEU A 307 -4.47 -0.78 -22.10
CA LEU A 307 -5.06 0.12 -21.10
C LEU A 307 -4.72 -0.32 -19.67
N THR A 308 -4.82 -1.61 -19.37
CA THR A 308 -4.38 -2.17 -18.09
C THR A 308 -2.87 -1.95 -17.86
N GLY A 309 -2.06 -2.07 -18.91
CA GLY A 309 -0.63 -1.74 -18.88
C GLY A 309 -0.33 -0.27 -18.60
N LEU A 310 -1.11 0.65 -19.17
CA LEU A 310 -1.00 2.09 -18.88
C LEU A 310 -1.31 2.39 -17.41
N MET A 311 -2.39 1.79 -16.89
CA MET A 311 -2.78 1.96 -15.48
C MET A 311 -1.69 1.43 -14.55
N TRP A 312 -1.15 0.23 -14.84
CA TRP A 312 -0.07 -0.35 -14.05
C TRP A 312 1.22 0.45 -14.14
N GLY A 313 1.65 0.83 -15.36
CA GLY A 313 2.87 1.61 -15.56
C GLY A 313 2.82 2.94 -14.81
N THR A 314 1.66 3.60 -14.79
CA THR A 314 1.44 4.84 -14.03
C THR A 314 1.53 4.58 -12.53
N ALA A 315 0.83 3.56 -12.02
CA ALA A 315 0.84 3.22 -10.60
C ALA A 315 2.22 2.78 -10.11
N SER A 316 2.94 1.98 -10.89
CA SER A 316 4.30 1.53 -10.57
C SER A 316 5.29 2.68 -10.57
N SER A 317 5.14 3.66 -11.47
CA SER A 317 5.97 4.86 -11.47
C SER A 317 5.76 5.71 -10.22
N LEU A 318 4.50 5.86 -9.79
CA LEU A 318 4.17 6.49 -8.51
C LEU A 318 4.68 5.66 -7.32
N TRP A 319 4.67 4.33 -7.40
CA TRP A 319 5.21 3.48 -6.35
C TRP A 319 6.71 3.71 -6.14
N PHE A 320 7.52 3.93 -7.19
CA PHE A 320 8.92 4.34 -7.00
C PHE A 320 9.04 5.60 -6.13
N LEU A 321 8.22 6.62 -6.40
CA LEU A 321 8.19 7.85 -5.59
C LEU A 321 7.71 7.58 -4.15
N VAL A 322 6.77 6.67 -3.96
CA VAL A 322 6.29 6.26 -2.62
C VAL A 322 7.37 5.53 -1.84
N ASN A 323 8.17 4.67 -2.49
CA ASN A 323 9.27 3.96 -1.82
C ASN A 323 10.35 4.93 -1.34
N ASP A 324 10.71 5.91 -2.17
CA ASP A 324 11.69 6.93 -1.81
C ASP A 324 11.24 7.80 -0.62
N THR A 325 9.94 8.10 -0.52
CA THR A 325 9.39 9.01 0.50
C THR A 325 8.97 8.29 1.77
N LEU A 326 8.28 7.15 1.66
CA LEU A 326 7.71 6.42 2.80
C LEU A 326 8.54 5.22 3.25
N SER A 327 9.57 4.81 2.49
CA SER A 327 10.33 3.55 2.67
C SER A 327 9.55 2.27 2.36
N GLU A 328 10.24 1.21 1.92
CA GLU A 328 9.60 -0.05 1.51
C GLU A 328 8.88 -0.75 2.67
N SER A 329 9.40 -0.60 3.89
CA SER A 329 8.83 -1.20 5.10
C SER A 329 7.46 -0.61 5.48
N VAL A 330 7.05 0.51 4.87
CA VAL A 330 5.74 1.15 5.08
C VAL A 330 4.90 1.14 3.81
N SER A 331 5.52 1.36 2.64
CA SER A 331 4.81 1.44 1.37
C SER A 331 4.21 0.09 0.96
N PHE A 332 4.91 -1.03 1.15
CA PHE A 332 4.47 -2.35 0.65
C PHE A 332 3.14 -2.81 1.26
N PRO A 333 2.95 -2.77 2.59
CA PRO A 333 1.65 -3.10 3.19
C PRO A 333 0.50 -2.26 2.61
N ILE A 334 0.70 -0.95 2.45
CA ILE A 334 -0.32 -0.03 1.93
C ILE A 334 -0.62 -0.34 0.45
N MET A 335 0.42 -0.39 -0.38
CA MET A 335 0.34 -0.55 -1.83
C MET A 335 -0.16 -1.93 -2.26
N THR A 336 -0.06 -2.94 -1.41
CA THR A 336 -0.54 -4.30 -1.75
C THR A 336 -1.92 -4.62 -1.20
N THR A 337 -2.35 -4.00 -0.08
CA THR A 337 -3.64 -4.32 0.55
C THR A 337 -4.77 -3.37 0.17
N VAL A 338 -4.51 -2.06 0.08
CA VAL A 338 -5.55 -1.06 -0.24
C VAL A 338 -6.16 -1.26 -1.64
N PRO A 339 -5.39 -1.63 -2.69
CA PRO A 339 -5.99 -1.96 -4.00
C PRO A 339 -7.00 -3.11 -3.94
N ILE A 340 -6.82 -4.08 -3.04
CA ILE A 340 -7.74 -5.22 -2.87
C ILE A 340 -9.10 -4.71 -2.39
N VAL A 341 -9.10 -3.76 -1.44
CA VAL A 341 -10.31 -3.09 -0.97
C VAL A 341 -11.03 -2.36 -2.10
N ILE A 342 -10.30 -1.56 -2.88
CA ILE A 342 -10.87 -0.78 -4.00
C ILE A 342 -11.49 -1.73 -5.03
N ASN A 343 -10.76 -2.78 -5.42
CA ASN A 343 -11.27 -3.79 -6.35
C ASN A 343 -12.54 -4.48 -5.82
N ALA A 344 -12.59 -4.78 -4.52
CA ALA A 344 -13.75 -5.39 -3.90
C ALA A 344 -14.97 -4.44 -3.88
N ILE A 345 -14.77 -3.16 -3.59
CA ILE A 345 -15.82 -2.12 -3.67
C ILE A 345 -16.35 -2.01 -5.10
N VAL A 346 -15.46 -1.97 -6.10
CA VAL A 346 -15.83 -1.94 -7.52
C VAL A 346 -16.63 -3.20 -7.90
N GLY A 347 -16.26 -4.36 -7.35
CA GLY A 347 -17.00 -5.62 -7.49
C GLY A 347 -18.43 -5.56 -6.95
N VAL A 348 -18.66 -4.86 -5.84
CA VAL A 348 -20.01 -4.62 -5.28
C VAL A 348 -20.80 -3.62 -6.15
N VAL A 349 -20.22 -2.44 -6.41
CA VAL A 349 -20.94 -1.29 -6.96
C VAL A 349 -21.23 -1.48 -8.45
N PHE A 350 -20.21 -1.80 -9.24
CA PHE A 350 -20.31 -1.85 -10.70
C PHE A 350 -20.73 -3.21 -11.20
N PHE A 351 -20.13 -4.28 -10.66
CA PHE A 351 -20.36 -5.64 -11.15
C PHE A 351 -21.47 -6.38 -10.39
N ARG A 352 -21.83 -5.90 -9.19
CA ARG A 352 -22.84 -6.52 -8.32
C ARG A 352 -22.57 -8.01 -8.09
N GLU A 353 -21.30 -8.37 -7.97
CA GLU A 353 -20.84 -9.75 -7.82
C GLU A 353 -20.87 -10.20 -6.36
N ILE A 354 -20.79 -9.28 -5.40
CA ILE A 354 -20.78 -9.62 -3.99
C ILE A 354 -22.17 -9.34 -3.43
N LYS A 355 -22.91 -10.41 -3.11
CA LYS A 355 -24.25 -10.32 -2.52
C LYS A 355 -24.36 -11.17 -1.26
N GLY A 356 -25.39 -10.89 -0.48
CA GLY A 356 -25.67 -11.56 0.78
C GLY A 356 -25.06 -10.85 1.99
N ARG A 357 -25.80 -10.85 3.11
CA ARG A 357 -25.41 -10.16 4.34
C ARG A 357 -24.07 -10.65 4.87
N ARG A 358 -23.81 -11.96 4.86
CA ARG A 358 -22.53 -12.55 5.30
C ARG A 358 -21.34 -12.03 4.49
N ASN A 359 -21.44 -12.02 3.17
CA ASN A 359 -20.35 -11.55 2.30
C ASN A 359 -20.14 -10.04 2.45
N LEU A 360 -21.21 -9.27 2.64
CA LEU A 360 -21.11 -7.83 2.91
C LEU A 360 -20.47 -7.56 4.29
N CYS A 361 -20.81 -8.32 5.34
CA CYS A 361 -20.16 -8.21 6.63
C CYS A 361 -18.66 -8.57 6.57
N LEU A 362 -18.31 -9.65 5.85
CA LEU A 362 -16.91 -10.02 5.63
C LEU A 362 -16.16 -8.94 4.84
N LEU A 363 -16.81 -8.32 3.85
CA LEU A 363 -16.25 -7.21 3.10
C LEU A 363 -15.99 -6.01 4.01
N LEU A 364 -16.98 -5.56 4.77
CA LEU A 364 -16.85 -4.43 5.69
C LEU A 364 -15.78 -4.68 6.75
N LEU A 365 -15.73 -5.89 7.30
CA LEU A 365 -14.68 -6.31 8.23
C LEU A 365 -13.30 -6.27 7.57
N GLY A 366 -13.16 -6.82 6.35
CA GLY A 366 -11.92 -6.77 5.60
C GLY A 366 -11.45 -5.34 5.35
N ILE A 367 -12.36 -4.45 4.95
CA ILE A 367 -12.09 -3.01 4.75
C ILE A 367 -11.62 -2.35 6.04
N ALA A 368 -12.30 -2.60 7.17
CA ALA A 368 -11.93 -2.02 8.45
C ALA A 368 -10.54 -2.50 8.91
N VAL A 369 -10.26 -3.80 8.78
CA VAL A 369 -8.97 -4.39 9.16
C VAL A 369 -7.84 -3.90 8.24
N THR A 370 -8.07 -3.80 6.93
CA THR A 370 -7.09 -3.21 6.00
C THR A 370 -6.86 -1.73 6.29
N GLY A 371 -7.92 -0.96 6.54
CA GLY A 371 -7.81 0.46 6.88
C GLY A 371 -6.99 0.68 8.14
N ALA A 372 -7.28 -0.07 9.21
CA ALA A 372 -6.47 -0.06 10.44
C ALA A 372 -5.01 -0.44 10.16
N GLY A 373 -4.77 -1.53 9.44
CA GLY A 373 -3.41 -1.97 9.09
C GLY A 373 -2.62 -0.94 8.29
N ALA A 374 -3.24 -0.31 7.28
CA ALA A 374 -2.62 0.72 6.46
C ALA A 374 -2.30 1.99 7.27
N VAL A 375 -3.20 2.42 8.15
CA VAL A 375 -2.98 3.57 9.05
C VAL A 375 -1.84 3.28 10.01
N MET A 376 -1.81 2.08 10.63
CA MET A 376 -0.71 1.69 11.53
C MET A 376 0.63 1.64 10.80
N CYS A 377 0.69 1.09 9.59
CA CYS A 377 1.90 1.12 8.78
C CYS A 377 2.31 2.57 8.44
N ALA A 378 1.37 3.42 8.01
CA ALA A 378 1.65 4.81 7.68
C ALA A 378 2.22 5.59 8.88
N LEU A 379 1.59 5.45 10.05
CA LEU A 379 2.02 6.06 11.32
C LEU A 379 3.29 5.43 11.90
N SER A 380 3.76 4.31 11.36
CA SER A 380 5.00 3.70 11.83
C SER A 380 6.26 4.39 11.31
N LYS A 381 6.15 5.13 10.19
CA LYS A 381 7.24 5.90 9.60
C LYS A 381 7.43 7.25 10.27
N HIS A 382 6.33 7.85 10.73
CA HIS A 382 6.32 9.08 11.50
C HIS A 382 5.39 8.82 12.69
N PRO A 383 5.92 8.59 13.90
CA PRO A 383 5.09 8.34 15.06
C PRO A 383 4.08 9.47 15.23
N CYS A 384 2.90 9.14 15.72
CA CYS A 384 1.82 10.09 16.03
C CYS A 384 2.32 11.35 16.78
N SER A 385 3.47 11.29 17.46
CA SER A 385 4.09 12.39 18.20
C SER A 385 4.49 13.61 17.35
N GLU A 386 4.86 13.46 16.08
CA GLU A 386 5.37 14.61 15.31
C GLU A 386 4.34 15.28 14.39
N TYR A 387 3.24 14.60 14.05
CA TYR A 387 2.28 15.14 13.07
C TYR A 387 0.82 15.14 13.54
N TRP A 388 0.47 14.49 14.67
CA TRP A 388 -0.92 14.39 15.13
C TRP A 388 -1.14 14.43 16.66
N MET A 389 -0.15 14.74 17.51
CA MET A 389 -0.34 14.78 18.97
C MET A 389 -0.04 16.15 19.61
N PRO A 390 -1.00 17.07 19.72
CA PRO A 390 -1.05 17.98 20.85
C PRO A 390 -1.78 17.27 22.01
N LEU A 391 -1.26 16.13 22.49
CA LEU A 391 -1.88 15.37 23.60
C LEU A 391 -0.85 14.45 24.25
N PHE A 392 0.04 15.06 25.02
CA PHE A 392 1.10 14.36 25.73
C PHE A 392 0.53 13.67 26.99
N ARG A 393 0.77 12.36 27.12
CA ARG A 393 0.67 11.66 28.42
C ARG A 393 2.06 11.32 28.91
N TYR A 394 2.48 11.94 30.00
CA TYR A 394 3.75 11.63 30.67
C TYR A 394 3.48 11.02 32.04
N HIS A 395 4.32 10.05 32.43
CA HIS A 395 4.37 9.54 33.80
C HIS A 395 5.69 10.01 34.41
N ASP A 396 5.59 10.63 35.58
CA ASP A 396 6.66 11.04 36.49
C ASP A 396 7.67 12.06 35.92
N PRO A 397 7.24 13.19 35.35
CA PRO A 397 8.16 14.23 34.93
C PRO A 397 8.80 14.91 36.15
N VAL A 398 10.09 15.20 36.08
CA VAL A 398 10.77 16.08 37.03
C VAL A 398 11.34 17.26 36.23
N LEU A 399 10.87 18.46 36.52
CA LEU A 399 11.33 19.68 35.86
C LEU A 399 11.84 20.69 36.88
N HIS A 400 12.98 21.30 36.56
CA HIS A 400 13.58 22.40 37.31
C HIS A 400 13.81 23.57 36.36
N ASP A 401 13.44 24.77 36.80
CA ASP A 401 13.74 26.07 36.19
C ASP A 401 13.30 26.20 34.72
N LEU A 402 12.00 26.31 34.48
CA LEU A 402 11.44 26.48 33.13
C LEU A 402 10.79 27.86 32.97
N VAL A 403 11.27 28.64 32.00
CA VAL A 403 10.60 29.88 31.58
C VAL A 403 10.16 29.74 30.12
N LEU A 404 8.86 29.89 29.84
CA LEU A 404 8.32 29.85 28.48
C LEU A 404 7.44 31.08 28.19
N HIS A 405 7.43 31.51 26.93
CA HIS A 405 6.56 32.56 26.40
C HIS A 405 5.62 31.97 25.35
N ASP A 406 4.35 32.37 25.40
CA ASP A 406 3.24 31.99 24.52
C ASP A 406 2.99 30.48 24.30
N PRO A 407 3.10 29.59 25.31
CA PRO A 407 2.86 28.17 25.06
C PRO A 407 1.38 27.88 24.83
N VAL A 408 1.09 27.10 23.79
CA VAL A 408 -0.27 26.61 23.51
C VAL A 408 -0.30 25.11 23.70
N LEU A 409 -0.98 24.63 24.74
CA LEU A 409 -1.21 23.20 24.96
C LEU A 409 -2.69 22.85 24.86
N HIS A 410 -2.94 21.71 24.22
CA HIS A 410 -4.23 21.06 24.20
C HIS A 410 -4.09 19.69 24.88
N ASP A 411 -5.11 19.36 25.65
CA ASP A 411 -5.40 18.15 26.42
C ASP A 411 -4.15 17.43 27.00
N LEU A 412 -3.47 18.09 27.93
CA LEU A 412 -2.26 17.57 28.57
C LEU A 412 -2.63 16.77 29.83
N VAL A 413 -2.09 15.55 30.00
CA VAL A 413 -2.29 14.76 31.22
C VAL A 413 -0.96 14.27 31.80
N LEU A 414 -0.62 14.64 33.03
CA LEU A 414 0.57 14.11 33.73
C LEU A 414 0.22 13.43 35.04
N HIS A 415 0.95 12.35 35.31
CA HIS A 415 0.90 11.60 36.57
C HIS A 415 2.18 11.83 37.36
N ASP A 416 2.03 12.12 38.65
CA ASP A 416 3.09 12.35 39.64
C ASP A 416 4.16 13.39 39.22
N PRO A 417 3.81 14.55 38.62
CA PRO A 417 4.80 15.51 38.21
C PRO A 417 5.44 16.24 39.40
N VAL A 418 6.75 16.43 39.35
CA VAL A 418 7.50 17.27 40.30
C VAL A 418 8.07 18.48 39.56
N LEU A 419 7.55 19.67 39.85
CA LEU A 419 7.88 20.91 39.15
C LEU A 419 8.45 21.95 40.13
N HIS A 420 9.61 22.51 39.81
CA HIS A 420 10.19 23.64 40.55
C HIS A 420 10.45 24.81 39.59
N ASP A 421 10.14 26.02 40.07
CA ASP A 421 10.46 27.31 39.46
C ASP A 421 10.06 27.42 37.99
N ILE A 422 8.75 27.28 37.74
CA ILE A 422 8.16 27.41 36.40
C ILE A 422 7.50 28.77 36.25
N VAL A 423 7.86 29.49 35.19
CA VAL A 423 7.23 30.75 34.80
C VAL A 423 6.73 30.66 33.36
N LEU A 424 5.46 30.95 33.14
CA LEU A 424 4.83 30.88 31.82
C LEU A 424 4.18 32.23 31.51
N HIS A 425 4.55 32.85 30.39
CA HIS A 425 3.92 34.08 29.90
C HIS A 425 2.95 33.76 28.75
N ASP A 426 1.77 34.34 28.79
CA ASP A 426 0.67 34.21 27.81
C ASP A 426 0.30 32.76 27.43
N PRO A 427 0.22 31.80 28.37
CA PRO A 427 -0.03 30.40 28.04
C PRO A 427 -1.52 30.17 27.71
N VAL A 428 -1.80 29.40 26.66
CA VAL A 428 -3.15 28.94 26.31
C VAL A 428 -3.26 27.44 26.58
N LEU A 429 -3.99 27.05 27.62
CA LEU A 429 -4.18 25.65 28.03
C LEU A 429 -5.64 25.21 27.82
N HIS A 430 -5.81 24.12 27.08
CA HIS A 430 -7.07 23.38 26.96
C HIS A 430 -6.92 21.99 27.61
N ASP A 431 -7.93 21.56 28.37
CA ASP A 431 -8.05 20.28 29.08
C ASP A 431 -6.79 19.75 29.78
N PHE A 432 -6.19 20.57 30.66
CA PHE A 432 -4.98 20.22 31.39
C PHE A 432 -5.32 19.44 32.68
N VAL A 433 -4.88 18.18 32.80
CA VAL A 433 -5.14 17.32 33.96
C VAL A 433 -3.84 16.86 34.62
N LEU A 434 -3.72 17.04 35.93
CA LEU A 434 -2.58 16.56 36.73
C LEU A 434 -3.05 15.62 37.83
N HIS A 435 -2.38 14.48 37.98
CA HIS A 435 -2.59 13.56 39.09
C HIS A 435 -1.37 13.56 40.02
N ASP A 436 -1.62 13.73 41.32
CA ASP A 436 -0.63 13.76 42.40
C ASP A 436 0.55 14.73 42.16
N PRO A 437 0.31 15.97 41.67
CA PRO A 437 1.41 16.85 41.33
C PRO A 437 2.04 17.54 42.54
N VAL A 438 3.37 17.69 42.54
CA VAL A 438 4.14 18.47 43.51
C VAL A 438 4.74 19.69 42.82
N LEU A 439 4.20 20.88 43.09
CA LEU A 439 4.69 22.14 42.55
C LEU A 439 5.25 23.02 43.67
N HIS A 440 6.47 23.51 43.47
CA HIS A 440 7.09 24.49 44.35
C HIS A 440 6.68 25.89 43.93
N ASP A 441 7.33 26.47 42.91
CA ASP A 441 6.99 27.83 42.44
C ASP A 441 6.47 27.74 40.99
N LEU A 442 5.19 28.06 40.77
CA LEU A 442 4.61 28.15 39.43
C LEU A 442 3.88 29.49 39.25
N VAL A 443 4.39 30.31 38.35
CA VAL A 443 3.84 31.62 38.00
C VAL A 443 3.34 31.59 36.55
N LEU A 444 2.07 31.92 36.30
CA LEU A 444 1.59 32.18 34.94
C LEU A 444 1.11 33.63 34.79
N HIS A 445 1.63 34.32 33.77
CA HIS A 445 1.20 35.65 33.35
C HIS A 445 0.27 35.55 32.15
N ASP A 446 -0.86 36.24 32.19
CA ASP A 446 -1.90 36.31 31.16
C ASP A 446 -2.38 34.93 30.63
N PRO A 447 -2.62 33.92 31.50
CA PRO A 447 -2.98 32.58 31.02
C PRO A 447 -4.43 32.51 30.56
N VAL A 448 -4.68 31.82 29.44
CA VAL A 448 -6.01 31.41 29.00
C VAL A 448 -6.22 29.94 29.32
N LEU A 449 -6.98 29.65 30.38
CA LEU A 449 -7.28 28.31 30.86
C LEU A 449 -8.73 27.93 30.52
N HIS A 450 -8.91 26.84 29.77
CA HIS A 450 -10.26 26.31 29.51
C HIS A 450 -10.66 25.33 30.60
N ASP A 451 -10.12 24.11 30.61
CA ASP A 451 -10.37 23.14 31.66
C ASP A 451 -9.05 22.74 32.32
N LEU A 452 -8.92 22.99 33.63
CA LEU A 452 -7.77 22.58 34.43
C LEU A 452 -8.23 21.72 35.61
N VAL A 453 -7.76 20.48 35.69
CA VAL A 453 -8.12 19.52 36.75
C VAL A 453 -6.87 19.04 37.46
N LEU A 454 -6.79 19.20 38.78
CA LEU A 454 -5.71 18.66 39.60
C LEU A 454 -6.28 17.69 40.64
N HIS A 455 -5.76 16.47 40.67
CA HIS A 455 -6.07 15.46 41.68
C HIS A 455 -4.91 15.36 42.67
N ASP A 456 -5.23 15.49 43.96
CA ASP A 456 -4.31 15.39 45.09
C ASP A 456 -3.04 16.29 44.96
N PRO A 457 -3.17 17.57 44.57
CA PRO A 457 -2.00 18.43 44.36
C PRO A 457 -1.37 18.92 45.67
N VAL A 458 -0.04 19.00 45.68
CA VAL A 458 0.76 19.70 46.68
C VAL A 458 1.37 20.94 46.03
N LEU A 459 0.83 22.12 46.33
CA LEU A 459 1.26 23.41 45.76
C LEU A 459 1.87 24.28 46.86
N HIS A 460 3.11 24.75 46.68
CA HIS A 460 3.71 25.75 47.57
C HIS A 460 3.33 27.17 47.14
N ASP A 461 3.89 27.69 46.05
CA ASP A 461 3.66 29.04 45.55
C ASP A 461 3.07 28.99 44.13
N PHE A 462 1.75 29.06 44.00
CA PHE A 462 1.07 29.13 42.71
C PHE A 462 0.53 30.55 42.46
N VAL A 463 0.98 31.22 41.40
CA VAL A 463 0.61 32.60 41.08
C VAL A 463 0.03 32.70 39.68
N LEU A 464 -1.15 33.33 39.56
CA LEU A 464 -1.78 33.66 38.28
C LEU A 464 -1.94 35.18 38.17
N HIS A 465 -1.36 35.77 37.13
CA HIS A 465 -1.55 37.18 36.77
C HIS A 465 -2.47 37.27 35.55
N ASP A 466 -3.53 38.07 35.64
CA ASP A 466 -4.49 38.36 34.58
C ASP A 466 -5.07 37.14 33.84
N PRO A 467 -5.58 36.13 34.57
CA PRO A 467 -5.99 34.89 33.95
C PRO A 467 -7.40 34.95 33.34
N VAL A 468 -7.58 34.40 32.14
CA VAL A 468 -8.88 34.10 31.54
C VAL A 468 -9.20 32.62 31.79
N ILE A 469 -10.04 32.36 32.80
CA ILE A 469 -10.31 31.00 33.29
C ILE A 469 -11.76 30.61 33.02
N HIS A 470 -11.99 29.46 32.40
CA HIS A 470 -13.33 28.89 32.24
C HIS A 470 -13.65 27.91 33.37
N VAL A 471 -12.80 26.90 33.60
CA VAL A 471 -13.01 25.86 34.62
C VAL A 471 -11.69 25.47 35.30
N ILE A 472 -11.67 25.49 36.64
CA ILE A 472 -10.63 24.86 37.46
C ILE A 472 -11.28 23.94 38.49
N VAL A 473 -10.76 22.72 38.61
CA VAL A 473 -11.17 21.73 39.61
C VAL A 473 -9.94 21.23 40.36
N LEU A 474 -9.95 21.33 41.69
CA LEU A 474 -8.95 20.71 42.55
C LEU A 474 -9.62 19.68 43.47
N HIS A 475 -9.10 18.46 43.48
CA HIS A 475 -9.51 17.40 44.39
C HIS A 475 -8.46 17.23 45.48
N ASP A 476 -8.90 17.32 46.74
CA ASP A 476 -8.09 17.10 47.95
C ASP A 476 -6.71 17.84 47.96
N PRO A 477 -6.68 19.17 47.71
CA PRO A 477 -5.43 19.91 47.59
C PRO A 477 -4.76 20.19 48.95
N VAL A 478 -3.42 20.16 48.95
CA VAL A 478 -2.57 20.76 49.99
C VAL A 478 -1.95 22.03 49.41
N LEU A 479 -2.36 23.19 49.94
CA LEU A 479 -1.96 24.51 49.44
C LEU A 479 -1.23 25.28 50.55
N HIS A 480 -0.07 25.84 50.25
CA HIS A 480 0.59 26.80 51.14
C HIS A 480 0.25 28.24 50.78
N ASP A 481 0.56 28.70 49.56
CA ASP A 481 0.32 30.06 49.08
C ASP A 481 -0.26 30.08 47.64
N LEU A 482 -1.36 30.80 47.46
CA LEU A 482 -2.01 31.02 46.17
C LEU A 482 -2.34 32.50 45.99
N ALA A 483 -1.80 33.11 44.94
CA ALA A 483 -2.07 34.50 44.61
C ALA A 483 -2.68 34.61 43.21
N LEU A 484 -3.80 35.33 43.10
CA LEU A 484 -4.43 35.67 41.83
C LEU A 484 -4.53 37.19 41.72
N TYR A 485 -3.86 37.74 40.71
CA TYR A 485 -3.86 39.16 40.40
C TYR A 485 -4.66 39.39 39.12
N HIS A 486 -5.49 40.43 39.11
CA HIS A 486 -6.24 40.85 37.93
C HIS A 486 -6.17 42.39 37.88
N GLU A 487 -5.60 42.95 36.83
CA GLU A 487 -5.71 44.37 36.52
C GLU A 487 -7.11 44.67 35.93
N PRO A 488 -7.75 45.77 36.35
CA PRO A 488 -9.16 46.06 36.07
C PRO A 488 -9.48 46.51 34.63
#